data_AF-A0A520WUQ5-F1
#
_entry.id   AF-A0A520WUQ5-F1
#
_cell.length_a   1.000
_cell.length_b   1.000
_cell.length_c   1.000
_cell.angle_alpha   90.00
_cell.angle_beta   90.00
_cell.angle_gamma   90.00
#
_symmetry.space_group_name_H-M   'P 1'
#
loop_
_entity.id
_entity.type
_entity.pdbx_description
1 polymer ?
#
loop_
_entity_poly.entity_id
_entity_poly.type
_entity_poly.pdbx_seq_one_letter_code
_entity_poly.pdbx_strand_id
1 'polypeptide(L)' 'MTKHETIPYALPALPDSERIARATAMREKLSTRRSCRYFSDKPVPREIVEQAILAAGGAPNGANHQPWHFAVVSSPEKKR' A
#
# COMPACT_ATOMS: atom_id res chain seq x y z
N MET A 1 -26.62 -2.25 18.33
CA MET A 1 -25.21 -2.21 17.91
C MET A 1 -24.42 -3.11 18.83
N THR A 2 -23.67 -4.08 18.31
CA THR A 2 -22.76 -4.90 19.11
C THR A 2 -21.69 -3.98 19.71
N LYS A 3 -21.43 -4.10 21.01
CA LYS A 3 -20.38 -3.33 21.67
C LYS A 3 -19.04 -3.99 21.33
N HIS A 4 -18.20 -3.29 20.58
CA HIS A 4 -16.84 -3.74 20.28
C HIS A 4 -15.88 -3.24 21.36
N GLU A 5 -14.86 -4.04 21.67
CA GLU A 5 -13.73 -3.58 22.48
C GLU A 5 -13.04 -2.42 21.76
N THR A 6 -12.66 -1.39 22.51
CA THR A 6 -11.99 -0.19 21.98
C THR A 6 -10.72 0.06 22.77
N ILE A 7 -9.63 0.38 22.06
CA ILE A 7 -8.37 0.79 22.65
C ILE A 7 -8.13 2.29 22.40
N PRO A 8 -7.51 3.03 23.35
CA PRO A 8 -7.08 4.40 23.09
C PRO A 8 -6.10 4.46 21.91
N TYR A 9 -6.30 5.43 21.01
CA TYR A 9 -5.42 5.65 19.87
C TYR A 9 -4.75 7.03 19.97
N ALA A 10 -3.43 7.06 19.87
CA ALA A 10 -2.65 8.27 19.79
C ALA A 10 -1.45 8.06 18.84
N LEU A 11 -1.18 9.05 18.00
CA LEU A 11 0.07 9.13 17.25
C LEU A 11 1.08 9.99 18.01
N PRO A 12 2.39 9.74 17.87
CA PRO A 12 3.41 10.63 18.41
C PRO A 12 3.22 12.06 17.90
N ALA A 13 3.36 13.05 18.78
CA ALA A 13 3.38 14.45 18.38
C ALA A 13 4.65 14.73 17.56
N LEU A 14 4.51 15.41 16.43
CA LEU A 14 5.61 15.83 15.57
C LEU A 14 5.59 17.36 15.43
N PRO A 15 6.75 18.05 15.49
CA PRO A 15 6.83 19.47 15.17
C PRO A 15 6.32 19.73 13.75
N ASP A 16 5.69 20.89 13.54
CA ASP A 16 5.10 21.21 12.23
C ASP A 16 6.15 21.23 11.11
N SER A 17 7.38 21.67 11.39
CA SER A 17 8.49 21.63 10.44
C SER A 17 8.77 20.20 9.93
N GLU A 18 8.74 19.22 10.83
CA GLU A 18 8.93 17.81 10.46
C GLU A 18 7.73 17.25 9.69
N ARG A 19 6.50 17.61 10.10
CA ARG A 19 5.27 17.21 9.39
C ARG A 19 5.27 17.72 7.95
N ILE A 20 5.65 18.98 7.75
CA ILE A 20 5.77 19.62 6.44
C ILE A 20 6.86 18.95 5.60
N ALA A 21 8.02 18.66 6.20
CA ALA A 21 9.11 17.98 5.50
C ALA A 21 8.70 16.58 5.01
N ARG A 22 8.05 15.77 5.86
CA ARG A 22 7.56 14.43 5.50
C ARG A 22 6.50 14.49 4.40
N ALA A 23 5.56 15.42 4.49
CA ALA A 23 4.52 15.60 3.47
C ALA A 23 5.12 16.02 2.11
N THR A 24 6.10 16.92 2.12
CA THR A 24 6.80 17.38 0.92
C THR A 24 7.56 16.23 0.25
N ALA A 25 8.34 15.48 1.02
CA ALA A 25 9.08 14.33 0.53
C ALA A 25 8.16 13.24 -0.07
N MET A 26 7.01 12.97 0.57
CA MET A 26 6.04 12.01 0.04
C MET A 26 5.42 12.50 -1.27
N ARG A 27 5.02 13.78 -1.36
CA ARG A 27 4.50 14.39 -2.59
C ARG A 27 5.51 14.29 -3.73
N GLU A 28 6.77 14.62 -3.47
CA GLU A 28 7.86 14.53 -4.45
C GLU A 28 8.12 13.10 -4.89
N LYS A 29 8.14 12.14 -3.95
CA LYS A 29 8.25 10.72 -4.31
C LYS A 29 7.11 10.27 -5.22
N LEU A 30 5.87 10.63 -4.90
CA LEU A 30 4.70 10.29 -5.70
C LEU A 30 4.70 10.95 -7.08
N SER A 31 5.24 12.16 -7.21
CA SER A 31 5.30 12.88 -8.49
C SER A 31 6.24 12.22 -9.50
N THR A 32 7.23 11.44 -9.05
CA THR A 32 8.11 10.66 -9.93
C THR A 32 7.41 9.49 -10.62
N ARG A 33 6.27 9.01 -10.09
CA ARG A 33 5.59 7.82 -10.61
C ARG A 33 4.93 8.12 -11.95
N ARG A 34 5.26 7.31 -12.96
CA ARG A 34 4.63 7.33 -14.29
C ARG A 34 3.94 6.01 -14.58
N SER A 35 2.88 6.05 -15.40
CA SER A 35 2.27 4.82 -15.90
C SER A 35 3.16 4.26 -17.02
N CYS A 36 3.86 3.16 -16.73
CA CYS A 36 4.69 2.47 -17.70
C CYS A 36 3.86 1.44 -18.49
N ARG A 37 4.14 1.28 -19.78
CA ARG A 37 3.50 0.28 -20.66
C ARG A 37 4.50 -0.68 -21.30
N TYR A 38 5.78 -0.57 -20.92
CA TYR A 38 6.87 -1.41 -21.41
C TYR A 38 7.62 -1.97 -20.20
N PHE A 39 7.60 -3.29 -20.04
CA PHE A 39 8.17 -3.98 -18.88
C PHE A 39 9.31 -4.88 -19.32
N SER A 40 10.33 -5.01 -18.46
CA SER A 40 11.42 -5.97 -18.65
C SER A 40 10.99 -7.36 -18.18
N ASP A 41 11.54 -8.41 -18.79
CA ASP A 41 11.37 -9.80 -18.34
C ASP A 41 12.20 -10.16 -17.09
N LYS A 42 12.98 -9.22 -16.55
CA LYS A 42 13.76 -9.45 -15.33
C LYS A 42 12.83 -9.81 -14.17
N PRO A 43 13.06 -10.95 -13.47
CA PRO A 43 12.23 -11.33 -12.35
C PRO A 43 12.38 -10.34 -11.18
N VAL A 44 11.28 -10.16 -10.44
CA VAL A 44 11.24 -9.40 -9.19
C VAL A 44 11.08 -10.40 -8.03
N PRO A 45 11.81 -10.24 -6.91
CA PRO A 45 11.61 -11.04 -5.72
C PRO A 45 10.14 -11.05 -5.27
N ARG A 46 9.63 -12.22 -4.92
CA ARG A 46 8.21 -12.41 -4.55
C ARG A 46 7.83 -11.59 -3.32
N GLU A 47 8.75 -11.49 -2.38
CA GLU A 47 8.59 -10.77 -1.12
C GLU A 47 8.28 -9.29 -1.36
N ILE A 48 8.84 -8.68 -2.41
CA ILE A 48 8.54 -7.29 -2.78
C ILE A 48 7.08 -7.14 -3.20
N VAL A 49 6.55 -8.11 -3.97
CA VAL A 49 5.14 -8.12 -4.40
C VAL A 49 4.22 -8.31 -3.18
N GLU A 50 4.59 -9.20 -2.26
CA GLU A 50 3.83 -9.45 -1.05
C GLU A 50 3.77 -8.22 -0.13
N GLN A 51 4.89 -7.52 0.06
CA GLN A 51 4.90 -6.27 0.83
C GLN A 51 4.03 -5.18 0.19
N ALA A 52 4.00 -5.08 -1.15
CA ALA A 52 3.11 -4.15 -1.84
C ALA A 52 1.63 -4.50 -1.64
N ILE A 53 1.28 -5.80 -1.64
CA ILE A 53 -0.08 -6.26 -1.36
C ILE A 53 -0.47 -5.99 0.09
N LEU A 54 0.41 -6.25 1.05
CA LEU A 54 0.16 -5.95 2.47
C LEU A 54 -0.08 -4.44 2.69
N ALA A 55 0.67 -3.59 2.01
CA ALA A 55 0.44 -2.14 2.05
C ALA A 55 -0.94 -1.76 1.48
N ALA A 56 -1.35 -2.37 0.36
CA ALA A 56 -2.67 -2.15 -0.24
C ALA A 56 -3.82 -2.65 0.67
N GLY A 57 -3.63 -3.79 1.34
CA GLY A 57 -4.60 -4.36 2.28
C GLY A 57 -4.83 -3.51 3.54
N GLY A 58 -3.94 -2.55 3.84
CA GLY A 58 -4.11 -1.59 4.92
C GLY A 58 -5.14 -0.47 4.65
N ALA A 59 -5.78 -0.45 3.48
CA ALA A 59 -6.83 0.51 3.18
C ALA A 59 -8.05 0.36 4.12
N PRO A 60 -8.76 1.46 4.46
CA PRO A 60 -10.03 1.34 5.17
C PRO A 60 -11.11 0.76 4.24
N ASN A 61 -12.07 0.04 4.81
CA ASN A 61 -13.20 -0.51 4.06
C ASN A 61 -14.47 -0.59 4.93
N GLY A 62 -15.64 -0.60 4.28
CA GLY A 62 -16.94 -0.60 4.95
C GLY A 62 -17.11 -1.80 5.87
N ALA A 63 -17.45 -1.54 7.13
CA ALA A 63 -17.64 -2.55 8.18
C ALA A 63 -16.47 -3.54 8.33
N ASN A 64 -15.25 -3.16 7.92
CA ASN A 64 -14.06 -4.00 7.95
C ASN A 64 -14.21 -5.38 7.24
N HIS A 65 -15.05 -5.47 6.21
CA HIS A 65 -15.24 -6.69 5.42
C HIS A 65 -13.99 -7.17 4.66
N GLN A 66 -13.02 -6.29 4.41
CA GLN A 66 -11.83 -6.54 3.60
C GLN A 66 -12.18 -7.18 2.24
N PRO A 67 -13.01 -6.51 1.40
CA PRO A 67 -13.64 -7.11 0.22
C PRO A 67 -12.69 -7.19 -0.98
N TRP A 68 -11.41 -7.47 -0.75
CA TRP A 68 -10.38 -7.57 -1.78
C TRP A 68 -9.78 -8.97 -1.83
N HIS A 69 -9.51 -9.43 -3.04
CA HIS A 69 -8.70 -10.60 -3.32
C HIS A 69 -7.60 -10.20 -4.32
N PHE A 70 -6.34 -10.41 -3.95
CA PHE A 70 -5.20 -10.11 -4.81
C PHE A 70 -4.70 -11.41 -5.47
N ALA A 71 -5.02 -11.59 -6.76
CA ALA A 71 -4.52 -12.71 -7.54
C ALA A 71 -3.16 -12.38 -8.17
N VAL A 72 -2.12 -13.13 -7.82
CA VAL A 72 -0.76 -12.95 -8.35
C VAL A 72 -0.46 -14.03 -9.38
N VAL A 73 -0.20 -13.64 -10.63
CA VAL A 73 0.10 -14.56 -11.74
C VAL A 73 1.53 -14.37 -12.21
N SER A 74 2.39 -15.36 -11.94
CA SER A 74 3.78 -15.40 -12.43
C SER A 74 3.99 -16.35 -13.62
N SER A 75 3.10 -17.33 -13.80
CA SER A 75 3.18 -18.32 -14.89
C SER A 75 3.14 -17.64 -16.27
N PRO A 76 4.13 -17.87 -17.15
CA PRO A 76 4.11 -17.34 -18.52
C PRO A 76 2.91 -17.83 -19.33
N GLU A 77 2.49 -19.07 -19.13
CA GLU A 77 1.34 -19.67 -19.83
C GLU A 77 0.02 -18.98 -19.45
N LYS A 78 -0.19 -18.71 -18.16
CA LYS A 78 -1.40 -18.03 -17.66
C LYS A 78 -1.46 -16.53 -17.97
N LYS A 79 -0.34 -15.91 -18.36
CA LYS A 79 -0.25 -14.46 -18.66
C LYS A 79 -0.58 -14.12 -20.12
N ARG A 80 -0.69 -15.11 -21.00
CA ARG A 80 -1.02 -14.94 -22.41
C ARG A 80 -2.52 -14.85 -22.63
#